data_AF-A0A9W4SYW7-F1
#
_entry.id   AF-A0A9W4SYW7-F1
#
_cell.length_a   1.000
_cell.length_b   1.000
_cell.length_c   1.000
_cell.angle_alpha   90.00
_cell.angle_beta   90.00
_cell.angle_gamma   90.00
#
_symmetry.space_group_name_H-M   'P 1'
#
loop_
_entity.id
_entity.type
_entity.pdbx_description
1 polymer ?
#
loop_
_entity_poly.entity_id
_entity_poly.type
_entity_poly.pdbx_seq_one_letter_code
_entity_poly.pdbx_strand_id
1 'polypeptide(L)'
;MNSFYDTARDNKSSFFLRELAGGVTSAGQRNIKLVADFVESKGLQKKYGDTDSLYIVCSEECFQECDEEYDSGIGFSKEEYWKNNGLSYLEMAYEEVLFSVVFTGKKKYYGKCIMDESLKVNNIHTLHQIIENVLREFVKDISQTDLYDLIKTAVWKPDKDNKPVQRFMSRMRDRHTHEEADTKRLIKNGLTPEPFLMKPQNQVNDLNML
;
A
#
# COMPACT_ATOMS: atom_id res chain seq x y z
N MET A 1 5.30 -20.34 13.98
CA MET A 1 4.27 -20.84 13.03
C MET A 1 4.45 -20.26 11.63
N ASN A 2 4.74 -18.96 11.46
CA ASN A 2 4.92 -18.32 10.13
C ASN A 2 6.03 -18.93 9.25
N SER A 3 7.09 -19.45 9.86
CA SER A 3 8.20 -20.11 9.14
C SER A 3 7.78 -21.29 8.26
N PHE A 4 6.72 -22.02 8.63
CA PHE A 4 6.21 -23.12 7.80
C PHE A 4 5.58 -22.62 6.49
N TYR A 5 4.80 -21.54 6.57
CA TYR A 5 4.21 -20.90 5.40
C TYR A 5 5.29 -20.34 4.45
N ASP A 6 6.32 -19.69 5.00
CA ASP A 6 7.44 -19.18 4.22
C ASP A 6 8.22 -20.31 3.53
N THR A 7 8.42 -21.42 4.25
CA THR A 7 9.08 -22.63 3.73
C THR A 7 8.27 -23.29 2.61
N ALA A 8 6.94 -23.32 2.70
CA ALA A 8 6.06 -23.83 1.65
C ALA A 8 6.02 -22.94 0.40
N ARG A 9 6.39 -21.66 0.55
CA ARG A 9 6.48 -20.68 -0.54
C ARG A 9 7.85 -20.69 -1.23
N ASP A 10 8.91 -21.11 -0.56
CA ASP A 10 10.27 -21.17 -1.12
C ASP A 10 10.44 -22.35 -2.07
N ASN A 11 10.73 -22.08 -3.34
CA ASN A 11 10.92 -23.10 -4.37
C ASN A 11 12.22 -23.92 -4.19
N LYS A 12 13.10 -23.51 -3.27
CA LYS A 12 14.31 -24.26 -2.90
C LYS A 12 14.08 -25.24 -1.75
N SER A 13 12.93 -25.16 -1.09
CA SER A 13 12.58 -26.04 0.02
C SER A 13 12.08 -27.40 -0.48
N SER A 14 12.42 -28.46 0.23
CA SER A 14 11.83 -29.80 0.03
C SER A 14 10.32 -29.85 0.32
N PHE A 15 9.78 -28.82 0.99
CA PHE A 15 8.37 -28.68 1.33
C PHE A 15 7.65 -27.64 0.44
N PHE A 16 8.20 -27.29 -0.71
CA PHE A 16 7.56 -26.35 -1.64
C PHE A 16 6.19 -26.83 -2.10
N LEU A 17 5.15 -26.07 -1.78
CA LEU A 17 3.77 -26.36 -2.17
C LEU A 17 3.02 -25.05 -2.47
N ARG A 18 3.08 -24.63 -3.74
CA ARG A 18 2.55 -23.34 -4.19
C ARG A 18 1.05 -23.22 -4.01
N GLU A 19 0.32 -24.30 -4.18
CA GLU A 19 -1.13 -24.39 -4.04
C GLU A 19 -1.55 -24.10 -2.60
N LEU A 20 -0.80 -24.63 -1.63
CA LEU A 20 -1.04 -24.38 -0.21
C LEU A 20 -0.75 -22.91 0.14
N ALA A 21 0.42 -22.39 -0.25
CA ALA A 21 0.77 -20.99 0.00
C ALA A 21 -0.21 -20.02 -0.68
N GLY A 22 -0.63 -20.34 -1.91
CA GLY A 22 -1.64 -19.60 -2.66
C GLY A 22 -3.03 -19.67 -2.02
N GLY A 23 -3.43 -20.84 -1.51
CA GLY A 23 -4.67 -21.04 -0.79
C GLY A 23 -4.73 -20.21 0.49
N VAL A 24 -3.67 -20.24 1.30
CA VAL A 24 -3.56 -19.42 2.52
C VAL A 24 -3.64 -17.93 2.20
N THR A 25 -2.90 -17.46 1.19
CA THR A 25 -2.94 -16.04 0.77
C THR A 25 -4.34 -15.62 0.32
N SER A 26 -4.98 -16.45 -0.50
CA SER A 26 -6.30 -16.15 -1.06
C SER A 26 -7.38 -16.15 0.02
N ALA A 27 -7.29 -17.07 0.99
CA ALA A 27 -8.16 -17.10 2.15
C ALA A 27 -7.98 -15.85 3.02
N GLY A 28 -6.74 -15.43 3.29
CA GLY A 28 -6.45 -14.19 4.03
C GLY A 28 -7.04 -12.95 3.34
N GLN A 29 -6.84 -12.81 2.03
CA GLN A 29 -7.43 -11.73 1.24
C GLN A 29 -8.96 -11.74 1.27
N ARG A 30 -9.57 -12.93 1.15
CA ARG A 30 -11.03 -13.09 1.25
C ARG A 30 -11.54 -12.65 2.62
N ASN A 31 -10.85 -13.05 3.69
CA ASN A 31 -11.26 -12.72 5.06
C ASN A 31 -11.22 -11.20 5.31
N ILE A 32 -10.13 -10.52 4.96
CA ILE A 32 -10.07 -9.05 5.11
C ILE A 32 -11.15 -8.35 4.29
N LYS A 33 -11.44 -8.84 3.09
CA LYS A 33 -12.51 -8.26 2.28
C LYS A 33 -13.87 -8.44 2.93
N LEU A 34 -14.16 -9.62 3.47
CA LEU A 34 -15.41 -9.87 4.20
C LEU A 34 -15.56 -8.96 5.42
N VAL A 35 -14.48 -8.72 6.18
CA VAL A 35 -14.48 -7.79 7.31
C VAL A 35 -14.73 -6.35 6.83
N ALA A 36 -14.09 -5.94 5.74
CA ALA A 36 -14.32 -4.62 5.15
C ALA A 36 -15.78 -4.44 4.72
N ASP A 37 -16.36 -5.42 4.02
CA ASP A 37 -17.76 -5.40 3.59
C ASP A 37 -18.71 -5.35 4.80
N PHE A 38 -18.38 -6.06 5.89
CA PHE A 38 -19.14 -6.02 7.14
C PHE A 38 -19.10 -4.64 7.82
N VAL A 39 -17.92 -4.02 7.92
CA VAL A 39 -17.74 -2.68 8.48
C VAL A 39 -18.53 -1.65 7.66
N GLU A 40 -18.45 -1.72 6.33
CA GLU A 40 -19.23 -0.85 5.44
C GLU A 40 -20.74 -1.04 5.61
N SER A 41 -21.21 -2.29 5.81
CA SER A 41 -22.62 -2.58 6.08
C SER A 41 -23.13 -1.99 7.40
N LYS A 42 -22.23 -1.71 8.35
CA LYS A 42 -22.54 -1.05 9.63
C LYS A 42 -22.51 0.48 9.52
N GLY A 43 -22.27 1.04 8.34
CA GLY A 43 -22.19 2.49 8.10
C GLY A 43 -20.83 3.09 8.45
N LEU A 44 -19.84 2.27 8.80
CA LEU A 44 -18.49 2.71 9.11
C LEU A 44 -17.67 2.84 7.83
N GLN A 45 -16.80 3.85 7.76
CA GLN A 45 -15.97 4.07 6.58
C GLN A 45 -14.62 3.37 6.74
N LYS A 46 -14.24 2.55 5.77
CA LYS A 46 -12.89 2.00 5.69
C LYS A 46 -11.90 3.07 5.24
N LYS A 47 -10.82 3.29 6.00
CA LYS A 47 -9.74 4.23 5.65
C LYS A 47 -8.56 3.56 4.95
N TYR A 48 -8.07 2.46 5.53
CA TYR A 48 -6.88 1.77 5.08
C TYR A 48 -6.96 0.30 5.47
N GLY A 49 -6.19 -0.56 4.80
CA GLY A 49 -6.04 -1.95 5.22
C GLY A 49 -4.76 -2.54 4.64
N ASP A 50 -4.10 -3.38 5.42
CA ASP A 50 -2.87 -4.07 5.03
C ASP A 50 -2.84 -5.46 5.64
N THR A 51 -2.84 -6.48 4.77
CA THR A 51 -2.59 -7.91 5.04
C THR A 51 -3.42 -8.58 6.14
N ASP A 52 -3.34 -8.11 7.38
CA ASP A 52 -3.97 -8.58 8.61
C ASP A 52 -4.70 -7.47 9.39
N SER A 53 -4.53 -6.19 9.03
CA SER A 53 -5.12 -5.03 9.72
C SER A 53 -6.10 -4.24 8.84
N LEU A 54 -7.11 -3.66 9.49
CA LEU A 54 -8.10 -2.78 8.86
C LEU A 54 -8.27 -1.52 9.73
N TYR A 55 -8.00 -0.36 9.13
CA TYR A 55 -8.23 0.94 9.75
C TYR A 55 -9.59 1.47 9.31
N ILE A 56 -10.44 1.71 10.30
CA ILE A 56 -11.82 2.18 10.13
C ILE A 56 -11.96 3.58 10.71
N VAL A 57 -12.84 4.39 10.12
CA VAL A 57 -13.26 5.68 10.65
C VAL A 57 -14.65 5.48 11.24
N CYS A 58 -14.75 5.69 12.54
CA CYS A 58 -16.04 5.80 13.22
C CYS A 58 -16.60 7.20 13.10
N SER A 59 -17.92 7.31 13.01
CA SER A 59 -18.63 8.57 13.25
C SER A 59 -18.48 8.97 14.73
N GLU A 60 -18.47 10.26 15.04
CA GLU A 60 -18.45 10.76 16.43
C GLU A 60 -19.63 10.20 17.24
N GLU A 61 -20.78 9.98 16.58
CA GLU A 61 -21.98 9.37 17.17
C GLU A 61 -21.73 7.97 17.75
N CYS A 62 -20.75 7.22 17.22
CA CYS A 62 -20.46 5.86 17.69
C CYS A 62 -19.74 5.82 19.04
N PHE A 63 -19.12 6.92 19.47
CA PHE A 63 -18.40 6.99 20.74
C PHE A 63 -19.20 7.72 21.82
N GLN A 64 -20.30 8.38 21.45
CA GLN A 64 -21.03 9.26 22.35
C GLN A 64 -21.55 8.53 23.60
N GLU A 65 -22.16 7.35 23.46
CA GLU A 65 -22.57 6.53 24.62
C GLU A 65 -21.38 6.07 25.47
N CYS A 66 -20.26 5.73 24.83
CA CYS A 66 -19.05 5.24 25.53
C CYS A 66 -18.33 6.37 26.29
N ASP A 67 -18.28 7.57 25.69
CA ASP A 67 -17.69 8.77 26.27
C ASP A 67 -18.57 9.27 27.43
N GLU A 68 -19.90 9.26 27.27
CA GLU A 68 -20.85 9.58 28.34
C GLU A 68 -20.74 8.59 29.52
N GLU A 69 -20.61 7.28 29.26
CA GLU A 69 -20.40 6.29 30.31
C GLU A 69 -19.03 6.43 31.00
N TYR A 70 -17.98 6.74 30.25
CA TYR A 70 -16.64 7.00 30.80
C TYR A 70 -16.65 8.23 31.71
N ASP A 71 -17.24 9.34 31.25
CA ASP A 71 -17.35 10.59 31.99
C ASP A 71 -18.27 10.48 33.21
N SER A 72 -19.26 9.58 33.17
CA SER A 72 -20.18 9.32 34.29
C SER A 72 -19.53 8.58 35.48
N GLY A 73 -18.29 8.10 35.33
CA GLY A 73 -17.54 7.46 36.42
C GLY A 73 -18.02 6.05 36.81
N ILE A 74 -18.93 5.44 36.03
CA ILE A 74 -19.43 4.07 36.26
C ILE A 74 -18.42 3.00 35.79
N GLY A 75 -17.49 3.37 34.90
CA GLY A 75 -16.18 2.73 34.72
C GLY A 75 -16.19 1.21 34.59
N PHE A 76 -16.66 0.67 33.46
CA PHE A 76 -16.35 -0.71 33.09
C PHE A 76 -14.83 -0.92 33.01
N SER A 77 -14.34 -2.08 33.43
CA SER A 77 -12.93 -2.43 33.23
C SER A 77 -12.65 -2.50 31.72
N LYS A 78 -11.42 -2.14 31.29
CA LYS A 78 -11.02 -2.18 29.87
C LYS A 78 -11.39 -3.53 29.23
N GLU A 79 -11.25 -4.60 29.99
CA GLU A 79 -11.57 -5.99 29.63
C GLU A 79 -13.06 -6.27 29.35
N GLU A 80 -13.96 -5.55 30.00
CA GLU A 80 -15.42 -5.73 29.90
C GLU A 80 -16.00 -5.00 28.68
N TYR A 81 -15.40 -3.86 28.31
CA TYR A 81 -15.64 -3.18 27.04
C TYR A 81 -15.33 -4.08 25.82
N TRP A 82 -14.23 -4.84 25.87
CA TRP A 82 -13.83 -5.71 24.75
C TRP A 82 -14.76 -6.91 24.55
N LYS A 83 -15.30 -7.48 25.63
CA LYS A 83 -16.09 -8.71 25.58
C LYS A 83 -17.49 -8.52 25.00
N ASN A 84 -18.08 -7.33 25.16
CA ASN A 84 -19.45 -7.06 24.71
C ASN A 84 -19.56 -6.69 23.22
N ASN A 85 -18.45 -6.59 22.48
CA ASN A 85 -18.46 -6.16 21.07
C ASN A 85 -18.89 -7.25 20.04
N GLY A 86 -19.31 -8.45 20.50
CA GLY A 86 -20.22 -9.30 19.73
C GLY A 86 -19.74 -9.93 18.41
N LEU A 87 -18.43 -10.06 18.16
CA LEU A 87 -17.89 -10.64 16.93
C LEU A 87 -17.43 -12.10 17.14
N SER A 88 -18.27 -13.06 16.73
CA SER A 88 -18.05 -14.52 16.94
C SER A 88 -17.41 -15.27 15.77
N TYR A 89 -16.99 -14.58 14.71
CA TYR A 89 -16.34 -15.20 13.56
C TYR A 89 -15.16 -14.33 13.11
N LEU A 90 -13.94 -14.85 13.32
CA LEU A 90 -12.64 -14.16 13.22
C LEU A 90 -12.36 -13.23 14.42
N GLU A 91 -11.46 -13.66 15.31
CA GLU A 91 -10.94 -12.85 16.43
C GLU A 91 -10.02 -11.74 15.88
N MET A 92 -10.60 -10.70 15.26
CA MET A 92 -9.87 -9.45 15.07
C MET A 92 -9.79 -8.74 16.41
N ALA A 93 -8.61 -8.75 17.02
CA ALA A 93 -8.34 -7.96 18.20
C ALA A 93 -8.24 -6.48 17.82
N TYR A 94 -8.83 -5.62 18.64
CA TYR A 94 -8.50 -4.21 18.59
C TYR A 94 -7.04 -4.01 19.00
N GLU A 95 -6.31 -3.18 18.25
CA GLU A 95 -4.89 -2.93 18.50
C GLU A 95 -4.63 -1.50 18.98
N GLU A 96 -5.04 -0.50 18.20
CA GLU A 96 -4.74 0.90 18.47
C GLU A 96 -5.86 1.84 17.98
N VAL A 97 -6.02 2.99 18.65
CA VAL A 97 -6.77 4.15 18.15
C VAL A 97 -5.79 5.28 17.88
N LEU A 98 -5.92 5.89 16.70
CA LEU A 98 -5.11 7.02 16.27
C LEU A 98 -6.01 8.26 16.18
N PHE A 99 -5.73 9.28 17.00
CA PHE A 99 -6.36 10.59 16.90
C PHE A 99 -5.54 11.48 15.97
N SER A 100 -6.07 11.77 14.79
CA SER A 100 -5.34 12.32 13.63
C SER A 100 -4.28 11.37 13.06
N VAL A 101 -4.41 11.07 11.76
CA VAL A 101 -3.49 10.19 11.05
C VAL A 101 -3.25 10.69 9.63
N VAL A 102 -2.00 10.64 9.20
CA VAL A 102 -1.58 10.98 7.84
C VAL A 102 -1.14 9.70 7.12
N PHE A 103 -1.79 9.37 6.01
CA PHE A 103 -1.39 8.28 5.12
C PHE A 103 -0.67 8.85 3.90
N THR A 104 0.58 8.43 3.66
CA THR A 104 1.39 8.90 2.53
C THR A 104 1.64 7.81 1.48
N GLY A 105 1.36 6.55 1.80
CA GLY A 105 1.44 5.43 0.86
C GLY A 105 1.21 4.08 1.53
N LYS A 106 1.41 3.00 0.76
CA LYS A 106 1.34 1.64 1.31
C LYS A 106 2.43 1.45 2.37
N LYS A 107 2.03 0.99 3.56
CA LYS A 107 2.89 0.79 4.73
C LYS A 107 3.58 2.07 5.23
N LYS A 108 3.04 3.25 4.86
CA LYS A 108 3.58 4.55 5.25
C LYS A 108 2.44 5.41 5.79
N TYR A 109 2.34 5.45 7.11
CA TYR A 109 1.36 6.24 7.85
C TYR A 109 1.96 6.75 9.15
N TYR A 110 1.45 7.88 9.60
CA TYR A 110 1.94 8.62 10.76
C TYR A 110 0.73 9.06 11.58
N GLY A 111 0.45 8.33 12.66
CA GLY A 111 -0.59 8.68 13.63
C GLY A 111 -0.05 8.68 15.04
N LYS A 112 0.73 7.65 15.39
CA LYS A 112 1.37 7.56 16.70
C LYS A 112 2.27 8.76 17.01
N CYS A 113 3.13 9.18 16.07
CA CYS A 113 3.98 10.36 16.28
C CYS A 113 3.17 11.65 16.47
N ILE A 114 2.04 11.79 15.78
CA ILE A 114 1.16 12.96 15.92
C ILE A 114 0.52 12.96 17.30
N MET A 115 -0.04 11.81 17.73
CA MET A 115 -0.62 11.67 19.06
C MET A 115 0.42 11.90 20.16
N ASP A 116 1.57 11.23 20.09
CA ASP A 116 2.64 11.32 21.08
C ASP A 116 3.12 12.78 21.24
N GLU A 117 3.24 13.53 20.13
CA GLU A 117 3.59 14.95 20.17
C GLU A 117 2.47 15.81 20.76
N SER A 118 1.22 15.53 20.40
CA SER A 118 0.05 16.29 20.86
C SER A 118 -0.20 16.15 22.36
N LEU A 119 0.12 14.99 22.92
CA LEU A 119 -0.11 14.62 24.32
C LEU A 119 1.02 15.07 25.26
N LYS A 120 2.09 15.71 24.76
CA LYS A 120 3.17 16.21 25.62
C LYS A 120 2.65 17.31 26.56
N VAL A 121 2.99 17.21 27.84
CA VAL A 121 2.58 18.17 28.89
C VAL A 121 3.04 19.60 28.58
N ASN A 122 4.17 19.75 27.89
CA ASN A 122 4.73 21.04 27.49
C ASN A 122 4.43 21.39 26.02
N ASN A 123 3.44 20.74 25.41
CA ASN A 123 3.07 21.02 24.03
C ASN A 123 2.45 22.43 23.92
N ILE A 124 3.15 23.31 23.19
CA ILE A 124 2.68 24.65 22.83
C ILE A 124 2.15 24.73 21.40
N HIS A 125 2.25 23.63 20.64
CA HIS A 125 1.90 23.57 19.23
C HIS A 125 0.45 23.10 19.06
N THR A 126 -0.24 23.72 18.11
CA THR A 126 -1.55 23.24 17.66
C THR A 126 -1.39 21.92 16.89
N LEU A 127 -2.47 21.12 16.82
CA LEU A 127 -2.51 19.90 16.00
C LEU A 127 -2.09 20.18 14.55
N HIS A 128 -2.52 21.32 13.98
CA HIS A 128 -2.14 21.71 12.63
C HIS A 128 -0.62 21.86 12.47
N GLN A 129 0.04 22.54 13.42
CA GLN A 129 1.49 22.72 13.42
C GLN A 129 2.24 21.39 13.60
N ILE A 130 1.73 20.50 14.44
CA ILE A 130 2.30 19.16 14.61
C ILE A 130 2.23 18.37 13.31
N ILE A 131 1.07 18.36 12.66
CA ILE A 131 0.87 17.69 11.36
C ILE A 131 1.80 18.30 10.30
N GLU A 132 1.90 19.63 10.25
CA GLU A 132 2.78 20.33 9.33
C GLU A 132 4.25 19.95 9.56
N ASN A 133 4.69 19.86 10.82
CA ASN A 133 6.05 19.44 11.17
C ASN A 133 6.32 17.99 10.73
N VAL A 134 5.40 17.07 11.00
CA VAL A 134 5.51 15.67 10.55
C VAL A 134 5.59 15.56 9.02
N LEU A 135 4.78 16.34 8.30
CA LEU A 135 4.84 16.41 6.84
C LEU A 135 6.16 17.01 6.34
N ARG A 136 6.70 18.03 7.02
CA ARG A 136 7.99 18.64 6.68
C ARG A 136 9.14 17.69 6.91
N GLU A 137 9.14 16.93 8.01
CA GLU A 137 10.13 15.87 8.25
C GLU A 137 10.05 14.79 7.18
N PHE A 138 8.85 14.35 6.81
CA PHE A 138 8.66 13.41 5.72
C PHE A 138 9.22 13.90 4.38
N VAL A 139 8.96 15.16 4.01
CA VAL A 139 9.51 15.73 2.77
C VAL A 139 11.04 15.83 2.84
N LYS A 140 11.61 16.12 4.01
CA LYS A 140 13.07 16.11 4.20
C LYS A 140 13.64 14.70 4.01
N ASP A 141 13.00 13.68 4.59
CA ASP A 141 13.40 12.28 4.42
C ASP A 141 13.31 11.84 2.95
N ILE A 142 12.29 12.27 2.21
CA ILE A 142 12.21 12.05 0.76
C ILE A 142 13.29 12.85 0.02
N SER A 143 13.58 14.09 0.39
CA SER A 143 14.62 14.86 -0.29
C SER A 143 16.01 14.24 -0.12
N GLN A 144 16.24 13.49 0.96
CA GLN A 144 17.42 12.67 1.16
C GLN A 144 17.34 11.32 0.42
N THR A 145 16.13 10.81 0.19
CA THR A 145 15.85 9.58 -0.57
C THR A 145 15.49 9.94 -2.01
N ASP A 146 16.50 10.03 -2.89
CA ASP A 146 16.39 10.37 -4.32
C ASP A 146 14.95 10.25 -4.88
N LEU A 147 14.35 11.36 -5.31
CA LEU A 147 12.97 11.44 -5.87
C LEU A 147 12.69 10.33 -6.90
N TYR A 148 13.75 9.83 -7.53
CA TYR A 148 13.76 8.68 -8.41
C TYR A 148 13.22 7.38 -7.80
N ASP A 149 13.34 7.16 -6.48
CA ASP A 149 12.80 6.01 -5.78
C ASP A 149 11.30 6.16 -5.44
N LEU A 150 10.80 7.40 -5.34
CA LEU A 150 9.37 7.70 -5.19
C LEU A 150 8.60 7.50 -6.51
N ILE A 151 9.22 7.82 -7.66
CA ILE A 151 8.59 7.76 -8.99
C ILE A 151 8.45 6.32 -9.52
N LYS A 152 9.12 5.33 -8.91
CA LYS A 152 9.06 3.92 -9.35
C LYS A 152 7.74 3.23 -8.97
N THR A 153 6.64 3.68 -9.57
CA THR A 153 5.38 2.92 -9.57
C THR A 153 5.48 1.67 -10.45
N ALA A 154 6.44 1.61 -11.39
CA ALA A 154 6.74 0.43 -12.18
C ALA A 154 8.10 0.51 -12.90
N VAL A 155 9.16 -0.08 -12.36
CA VAL A 155 10.39 -0.34 -13.13
C VAL A 155 10.29 -1.70 -13.80
N TRP A 156 10.51 -1.75 -15.11
CA TRP A 156 10.64 -3.03 -15.80
C TRP A 156 11.91 -3.74 -15.32
N LYS A 157 11.72 -4.89 -14.67
CA LYS A 157 12.79 -5.82 -14.28
C LYS A 157 12.45 -7.19 -14.88
N PRO A 158 13.27 -7.74 -15.78
CA PRO A 158 12.97 -8.99 -16.48
C PRO A 158 12.84 -10.16 -15.50
N ASP A 159 13.64 -10.16 -14.44
CA ASP A 159 13.72 -11.25 -13.47
C ASP A 159 12.63 -11.19 -12.39
N LYS A 160 11.74 -10.19 -12.44
CA LYS A 160 10.63 -10.05 -11.48
C LYS A 160 9.28 -10.30 -12.18
N ASP A 161 8.41 -11.09 -11.54
CA ASP A 161 7.04 -11.43 -12.02
C ASP A 161 6.05 -10.26 -11.86
N ASN A 162 6.41 -9.07 -12.35
CA ASN A 162 5.49 -7.94 -12.43
C ASN A 162 4.68 -8.03 -13.73
N LYS A 163 3.67 -8.91 -13.75
CA LYS A 163 2.84 -9.21 -14.93
C LYS A 163 2.29 -7.97 -15.65
N PRO A 164 1.76 -6.94 -14.95
CA PRO A 164 1.31 -5.70 -15.61
C PRO A 164 2.41 -5.00 -16.41
N VAL A 165 3.60 -4.85 -15.83
CA VAL A 165 4.73 -4.14 -16.46
C VAL A 165 5.34 -4.98 -17.58
N GLN A 166 5.43 -6.31 -17.41
CA GLN A 166 5.87 -7.20 -18.49
C GLN A 166 4.90 -7.18 -19.68
N ARG A 167 3.57 -7.22 -19.44
CA ARG A 167 2.56 -7.10 -20.50
C ARG A 167 2.62 -5.75 -21.20
N PHE A 168 2.83 -4.66 -20.45
CA PHE A 168 3.02 -3.34 -21.03
C PHE A 168 4.23 -3.31 -21.97
N MET A 169 5.39 -3.80 -21.52
CA MET A 169 6.61 -3.83 -22.32
C MET A 169 6.52 -4.76 -23.53
N SER A 170 5.81 -5.89 -23.43
CA SER A 170 5.52 -6.74 -24.59
C SER A 170 4.76 -5.96 -25.65
N ARG A 171 3.66 -5.30 -25.26
CA ARG A 171 2.85 -4.49 -26.18
C ARG A 171 3.63 -3.34 -26.83
N MET A 172 4.57 -2.74 -26.10
CA MET A 172 5.40 -1.67 -26.66
C MET A 172 6.40 -2.21 -27.69
N ARG A 173 7.01 -3.37 -27.43
CA ARG A 173 7.91 -4.04 -28.40
C ARG A 173 7.18 -4.47 -29.66
N ASP A 174 5.97 -5.02 -29.54
CA ASP A 174 5.16 -5.43 -30.69
C ASP A 174 4.73 -4.24 -31.57
N ARG A 175 4.47 -3.08 -30.96
CA ARG A 175 4.22 -1.85 -31.73
C ARG A 175 5.46 -1.37 -32.45
N HIS A 176 6.61 -1.39 -31.79
CA HIS A 176 7.87 -0.95 -32.39
C HIS A 176 8.26 -1.81 -33.61
N THR A 177 8.10 -3.14 -33.54
CA THR A 177 8.37 -4.01 -34.70
C THR A 177 7.43 -3.73 -35.86
N HIS A 178 6.18 -3.38 -35.58
CA HIS A 178 5.22 -2.96 -36.61
C HIS A 178 5.61 -1.61 -37.22
N GLU A 179 5.92 -0.62 -36.40
CA GLU A 179 6.37 0.72 -36.82
C GLU A 179 7.68 0.65 -37.64
N GLU A 180 8.62 -0.24 -37.29
CA GLU A 180 9.83 -0.49 -38.07
C GLU A 180 9.54 -1.13 -39.43
N ALA A 181 8.61 -2.07 -39.50
CA ALA A 181 8.21 -2.73 -40.75
C ALA A 181 7.53 -1.72 -41.69
N ASP A 182 6.65 -0.88 -41.16
CA ASP A 182 5.99 0.18 -41.90
C ASP A 182 6.96 1.26 -42.35
N THR A 183 7.90 1.65 -41.49
CA THR A 183 8.99 2.57 -41.83
C THR A 183 9.84 2.04 -42.99
N LYS A 184 10.25 0.76 -42.94
CA LYS A 184 11.00 0.10 -44.03
C LYS A 184 10.19 0.07 -45.33
N ARG A 185 8.87 -0.13 -45.25
CA ARG A 185 7.96 -0.09 -46.40
C ARG A 185 7.82 1.32 -46.99
N LEU A 186 7.72 2.35 -46.16
CA LEU A 186 7.63 3.75 -46.59
C LEU A 186 8.91 4.21 -47.29
N ILE A 187 10.08 3.89 -46.71
CA ILE A 187 11.39 4.19 -47.32
C ILE A 187 11.53 3.51 -48.68
N LYS A 188 11.13 2.24 -48.81
CA LYS A 188 11.14 1.51 -50.09
C LYS A 188 10.25 2.17 -51.15
N ASN A 189 9.20 2.88 -50.73
CA ASN A 189 8.28 3.60 -51.60
C ASN A 189 8.66 5.09 -51.79
N GLY A 190 9.83 5.53 -51.30
CA GLY A 190 10.31 6.92 -51.44
C GLY A 190 9.58 7.94 -50.56
N LEU A 191 8.85 7.50 -49.54
CA LEU A 191 8.10 8.35 -48.60
C LEU A 191 8.86 8.50 -47.27
N THR A 192 8.74 9.66 -46.66
CA THR A 192 9.40 9.98 -45.38
C THR A 192 8.58 9.41 -44.20
N PRO A 193 9.17 8.57 -43.33
CA PRO A 193 8.49 8.02 -42.15
C PRO A 193 8.32 9.05 -41.04
N GLU A 194 7.28 8.87 -40.22
CA GLU A 194 7.12 9.64 -38.98
C GLU A 194 8.09 9.15 -37.87
N PRO A 195 8.51 10.05 -36.96
CA PRO A 195 9.39 9.69 -35.86
C PRO A 195 8.70 8.74 -34.86
N PHE A 196 9.45 7.73 -34.39
CA PHE A 196 8.96 6.76 -33.41
C PHE A 196 8.53 7.43 -32.10
N LEU A 197 7.38 7.00 -31.57
CA LEU A 197 6.83 7.49 -30.30
C LEU A 197 7.65 7.06 -29.08
N MET A 198 8.39 5.95 -29.18
CA MET A 198 9.26 5.49 -28.11
C MET A 198 10.60 5.00 -28.66
N LYS A 199 11.70 5.54 -28.13
CA LYS A 199 13.06 5.04 -28.42
C LYS A 199 13.45 4.00 -27.35
N PRO A 200 13.84 2.78 -27.73
CA PRO A 200 14.36 1.81 -26.78
C PRO A 200 15.65 2.33 -26.13
N GLN A 201 15.80 2.16 -24.81
CA GLN A 201 16.96 2.64 -24.03
C GLN A 201 18.29 1.94 -24.35
N ASN A 202 18.36 1.07 -25.35
CA ASN A 202 19.57 0.32 -25.71
C ASN A 202 20.17 0.83 -27.03
N GLN A 203 20.61 2.09 -27.06
CA GLN A 203 21.57 2.62 -28.04
C GLN A 203 22.42 3.78 -27.45
N VAL A 204 22.78 3.72 -26.17
CA VAL A 204 23.67 4.73 -25.53
C VAL A 204 25.07 4.19 -25.22
N ASN A 205 25.35 2.89 -25.44
CA ASN A 205 26.65 2.30 -25.08
C ASN A 205 27.66 2.13 -26.23
N ASP A 206 27.34 2.52 -27.47
CA ASP A 206 28.26 2.38 -28.62
C ASP A 206 28.89 3.70 -29.09
N LEU A 207 29.10 4.67 -28.18
CA LEU A 207 29.79 5.93 -28.50
C LEU A 207 31.06 6.20 -27.67
N ASN A 208 31.55 5.21 -26.91
CA ASN A 208 32.81 5.30 -26.16
C ASN A 208 33.89 4.31 -26.64
N MET A 209 33.92 3.95 -27.92
CA MET A 209 35.10 3.38 -28.54
C MET A 209 35.51 4.19 -29.77
N LEU A 210 36.13 5.34 -29.51
CA LEU A 210 37.23 5.93 -30.28
C LEU A 210 38.01 6.87 -29.36
#